data_AF-G2Z0A7-F1
#
_entry.id   AF-G2Z0A7-F1
#
_cell.length_a   1.000
_cell.length_b   1.000
_cell.length_c   1.000
_cell.angle_alpha   90.00
_cell.angle_beta   90.00
_cell.angle_gamma   90.00
#
_symmetry.space_group_name_H-M   'P 1'
#
loop_
_entity.id
_entity.type
_entity.pdbx_description
1 polymer ?
#
loop_
_entity_poly.entity_id
_entity_poly.type
_entity_poly.pdbx_seq_one_letter_code
_entity_poly.pdbx_strand_id
1 'polypeptide(L)'
;MEHIKCDSCNIEFNPSILQMDEIKKAANSGIERFIVYCPKCHSLVFVHPLVLLGMKVEKPKEIEDSRIFCCPITSCIGFVEKDYDANIYGCSECGTEWKNLKKINEDIDKIVQKYEYRKEVYKRKGKTWESIDLEEIPKDYYNKVQKEK
;
A
#
# COMPACT_ATOMS: atom_id res chain seq x y z
N MET A 1 -10.66 30.30 -4.82
CA MET A 1 -9.26 29.91 -4.53
C MET A 1 -9.37 28.68 -3.67
N GLU A 2 -8.92 27.52 -4.15
CA GLU A 2 -9.03 26.29 -3.37
C GLU A 2 -8.00 26.31 -2.24
N HIS A 3 -8.47 26.05 -1.02
CA HIS A 3 -7.65 25.97 0.17
C HIS A 3 -7.09 24.55 0.32
N ILE A 4 -5.82 24.43 0.74
CA ILE A 4 -5.21 23.14 1.05
C ILE A 4 -5.45 22.86 2.53
N LYS A 5 -5.99 21.69 2.85
CA LYS A 5 -6.11 21.20 4.22
C LYS A 5 -4.90 20.35 4.58
N CYS A 6 -4.27 20.63 5.71
CA CYS A 6 -3.19 19.80 6.26
C CYS A 6 -3.74 18.65 7.10
N ASP A 7 -3.38 17.41 6.79
CA ASP A 7 -3.84 16.24 7.55
C ASP A 7 -3.25 16.14 8.96
N SER A 8 -2.06 16.71 9.20
CA SER A 8 -1.40 16.66 10.51
C SER A 8 -2.00 17.64 11.53
N CYS A 9 -2.34 18.86 11.11
CA CYS A 9 -2.84 19.91 12.02
C CYS A 9 -4.29 20.36 11.74
N ASN A 10 -4.94 19.75 10.74
CA ASN A 10 -6.32 20.00 10.31
C ASN A 10 -6.63 21.45 9.91
N ILE A 11 -5.61 22.24 9.56
CA ILE A 11 -5.79 23.64 9.17
C ILE A 11 -5.73 23.82 7.68
N GLU A 12 -6.65 24.64 7.19
CA GLU A 12 -6.68 25.12 5.82
C GLU A 12 -5.72 26.29 5.65
N PHE A 13 -4.95 26.26 4.57
CA PHE A 13 -4.02 27.32 4.24
C PHE A 13 -3.97 27.57 2.73
N ASN A 14 -3.51 28.77 2.39
CA ASN A 14 -3.12 29.09 1.01
C ASN A 14 -1.63 28.78 0.83
N PRO A 15 -1.22 28.13 -0.27
CA PRO A 15 0.19 28.01 -0.62
C PRO A 15 0.89 29.38 -0.59
N SER A 16 2.16 29.38 -0.21
CA SER A 16 3.01 30.54 -0.47
C SER A 16 3.15 30.77 -1.99
N ILE A 17 3.57 31.97 -2.39
CA ILE A 17 3.80 32.30 -3.80
C ILE A 17 4.74 31.28 -4.47
N LEU A 18 5.80 30.88 -3.76
CA LEU A 18 6.76 29.88 -4.24
C LEU A 18 6.10 28.51 -4.43
N GLN A 19 5.36 28.01 -3.43
CA GLN A 19 4.66 26.72 -3.54
C GLN A 19 3.59 26.74 -4.63
N MET A 20 2.92 27.89 -4.83
CA MET A 20 1.94 28.04 -5.91
C MET A 20 2.60 27.99 -7.30
N ASP A 21 3.79 28.56 -7.47
CA ASP A 21 4.55 28.45 -8.72
C ASP A 21 4.98 27.00 -9.00
N GLU A 22 5.42 26.28 -7.96
CA GLU A 22 5.76 24.86 -8.05
C GLU A 22 4.55 23.98 -8.38
N ILE A 23 3.40 24.21 -7.75
CA ILE A 23 2.14 23.53 -8.07
C ILE A 23 1.78 23.73 -9.55
N LYS A 24 1.88 24.95 -10.07
CA LYS A 24 1.60 25.24 -11.49
C LYS A 24 2.55 24.52 -12.43
N LYS A 25 3.85 24.51 -12.13
CA LYS A 25 4.84 23.76 -12.90
C LYS A 25 4.52 22.27 -12.91
N ALA A 26 4.21 21.70 -11.74
CA ALA A 26 3.85 20.30 -11.61
C ALA A 26 2.60 19.94 -12.45
N ALA A 27 1.54 20.76 -12.38
CA ALA A 27 0.33 20.56 -13.15
C ALA A 27 0.60 20.62 -14.67
N ASN A 28 1.38 21.62 -15.14
CA ASN A 28 1.73 21.75 -16.55
C ASN A 28 2.59 20.59 -17.08
N SER A 29 3.32 19.90 -16.20
CA SER A 29 4.06 18.68 -16.51
C SER A 29 3.23 17.40 -16.35
N GLY A 30 1.93 17.49 -16.08
CA GLY A 30 1.04 16.34 -15.93
C GLY A 30 1.21 15.58 -14.63
N ILE A 31 1.85 16.17 -13.62
CA ILE A 31 2.08 15.53 -12.32
C ILE A 31 0.76 15.47 -11.53
N GLU A 32 0.36 14.25 -11.16
CA GLU A 32 -0.92 14.02 -10.47
C GLU A 32 -0.84 14.14 -8.95
N ARG A 33 0.37 14.04 -8.37
CA ARG A 33 0.62 14.13 -6.93
C ARG A 33 1.85 14.99 -6.68
N PHE A 34 1.71 16.00 -5.81
CA PHE A 34 2.80 16.91 -5.46
C PHE A 34 2.79 17.16 -3.95
N ILE A 35 3.94 17.53 -3.39
CA ILE A 35 4.11 17.74 -1.95
C ILE A 35 4.34 19.21 -1.68
N VAL A 36 3.67 19.74 -0.67
CA VAL A 36 3.84 21.10 -0.15
C VAL A 36 4.03 21.08 1.35
N TYR A 37 4.47 22.18 1.94
CA TYR A 37 4.65 22.34 3.37
C TYR A 37 3.50 23.13 3.99
N CYS A 38 2.97 22.61 5.09
CA CYS A 38 2.04 23.37 5.92
C CYS A 38 2.78 24.53 6.61
N PRO A 39 2.35 25.79 6.47
CA PRO A 39 3.02 26.93 7.08
C PRO A 39 2.89 26.97 8.61
N LYS A 40 1.98 26.17 9.20
CA LYS A 40 1.74 26.16 10.65
C LYS A 40 2.56 25.09 11.36
N CYS A 41 2.45 23.84 10.92
CA CYS A 41 3.09 22.70 11.59
C CYS A 41 4.31 22.17 10.83
N HIS A 42 4.61 22.72 9.64
CA HIS A 42 5.71 22.30 8.77
C HIS A 42 5.66 20.85 8.29
N SER A 43 4.56 20.13 8.54
CA SER A 43 4.33 18.80 7.95
C SER A 43 4.22 18.89 6.42
N LEU A 44 4.64 17.81 5.78
CA LEU A 44 4.42 17.56 4.36
C LEU A 44 2.92 17.30 4.13
N VAL A 45 2.37 17.90 3.09
CA VAL A 45 0.97 17.77 2.67
C VAL A 45 0.93 17.38 1.21
N PHE A 46 0.22 16.29 0.90
CA PHE A 46 0.00 15.86 -0.47
C PHE A 46 -1.12 16.69 -1.11
N VAL A 47 -0.89 17.11 -2.35
CA VAL A 47 -1.89 17.77 -3.18
C VAL A 47 -1.96 17.15 -4.56
N HIS A 48 -3.07 17.40 -5.25
CA HIS A 48 -3.26 17.02 -6.65
C HIS A 48 -3.26 18.29 -7.51
N PRO A 49 -2.11 18.69 -8.10
CA PRO A 49 -2.00 19.96 -8.82
C PRO A 49 -3.03 20.14 -9.94
N LEU A 50 -3.29 19.09 -10.71
CA LEU A 50 -4.26 19.09 -11.79
C LEU A 50 -5.68 19.37 -11.30
N VAL A 51 -6.06 18.82 -10.14
CA VAL A 51 -7.38 19.05 -9.54
C VAL A 51 -7.45 20.44 -8.91
N LEU A 52 -6.42 20.81 -8.15
CA LEU A 52 -6.33 22.09 -7.44
C LEU A 52 -6.38 23.30 -8.39
N LEU A 53 -5.91 23.12 -9.64
CA LEU A 53 -5.95 24.13 -10.70
C LEU A 53 -7.11 23.95 -11.69
N GLY A 54 -8.03 23.02 -11.43
CA GLY A 54 -9.22 22.78 -12.27
C GLY A 54 -8.91 22.19 -13.66
N MET A 55 -7.72 21.64 -13.87
CA MET A 55 -7.32 20.96 -15.11
C MET A 55 -7.85 19.51 -15.17
N LYS A 56 -8.21 18.93 -14.02
CA LYS A 56 -8.96 17.68 -13.87
C LYS A 56 -10.06 17.86 -12.83
N VAL A 57 -11.18 17.17 -13.02
CA VAL A 57 -12.33 17.22 -12.09
C VAL A 57 -12.16 16.21 -10.95
N GLU A 58 -11.63 15.03 -11.27
CA GLU A 58 -11.51 13.93 -10.31
C GLU A 58 -10.09 13.80 -9.78
N LYS A 59 -9.99 13.55 -8.47
CA LYS A 59 -8.73 13.11 -7.87
C LYS A 59 -8.37 11.73 -8.42
N PRO A 60 -7.08 11.46 -8.69
CA PRO A 60 -6.63 10.11 -8.95
C PRO A 60 -7.13 9.19 -7.85
N LYS A 61 -7.57 7.98 -8.21
CA LYS A 61 -7.90 6.98 -7.21
C LYS A 61 -6.65 6.72 -6.36
N GLU A 62 -6.84 6.69 -5.05
CA GLU A 62 -5.78 6.22 -4.18
C GLU A 62 -5.38 4.82 -4.62
N ILE A 63 -4.07 4.55 -4.62
CA ILE A 63 -3.59 3.20 -4.87
C ILE A 63 -3.97 2.44 -3.60
N GLU A 64 -5.05 1.66 -3.67
CA GLU A 64 -5.38 0.75 -2.58
C GLU A 64 -4.24 -0.25 -2.43
N ASP A 65 -3.81 -0.45 -1.18
CA ASP A 65 -2.90 -1.51 -0.85
C ASP A 65 -3.55 -2.85 -1.21
N SER A 66 -3.06 -3.47 -2.29
CA SER A 66 -3.58 -4.72 -2.83
C SER A 66 -3.07 -5.95 -2.09
N ARG A 67 -2.18 -5.78 -1.11
CA ARG A 67 -1.57 -6.88 -0.35
C ARG A 67 -2.60 -7.54 0.55
N ILE A 68 -2.75 -8.85 0.40
CA ILE A 68 -3.75 -9.67 1.08
C ILE A 68 -3.10 -10.57 2.13
N PHE A 69 -1.94 -11.13 1.81
CA PHE A 69 -1.20 -12.07 2.66
C PHE A 69 0.30 -11.87 2.50
N CYS A 70 1.08 -12.16 3.54
CA CYS A 70 2.46 -12.59 3.30
C CYS A 70 2.45 -13.84 2.40
N CYS A 71 3.43 -13.97 1.52
CA CYS A 71 3.48 -15.09 0.59
C CYS A 71 3.68 -16.42 1.36
N PRO A 72 2.82 -17.44 1.13
CA PRO A 72 2.95 -18.74 1.79
C PRO A 72 3.99 -19.65 1.13
N ILE A 73 4.75 -19.16 0.15
CA ILE A 73 5.80 -19.94 -0.53
C ILE A 73 7.08 -19.94 0.31
N THR A 74 7.72 -21.10 0.36
CA THR A 74 8.98 -21.32 1.09
C THR A 74 10.01 -20.29 0.65
N SER A 75 10.66 -19.64 1.62
CA SER A 75 11.71 -18.61 1.43
C SER A 75 11.25 -17.32 0.74
N CYS A 76 9.97 -17.17 0.39
CA CYS A 76 9.45 -15.95 -0.21
C CYS A 76 9.00 -14.94 0.87
N ILE A 77 9.55 -13.73 0.79
CA ILE A 77 9.22 -12.60 1.68
C ILE A 77 8.20 -11.62 1.07
N GLY A 78 7.70 -11.93 -0.12
CA GLY A 78 6.74 -11.10 -0.85
C GLY A 78 5.32 -11.17 -0.30
N PHE A 79 4.39 -10.60 -1.05
CA PHE A 79 2.98 -10.56 -0.70
C PHE A 79 2.12 -11.20 -1.78
N VAL A 80 1.00 -11.79 -1.36
CA VAL A 80 -0.07 -12.18 -2.27
C VAL A 80 -0.94 -10.96 -2.51
N GLU A 81 -1.07 -10.57 -3.75
CA GLU A 81 -1.88 -9.45 -4.23
C GLU A 81 -2.96 -9.95 -5.19
N LYS A 82 -4.05 -9.20 -5.33
CA LYS A 82 -5.07 -9.50 -6.34
C LYS A 82 -4.76 -8.77 -7.64
N ASP A 83 -4.65 -9.53 -8.72
CA ASP A 83 -4.68 -9.00 -10.08
C ASP A 83 -6.16 -8.93 -10.53
N TYR A 84 -6.67 -7.71 -10.65
CA TYR A 84 -8.06 -7.46 -11.04
C TYR A 84 -8.32 -7.69 -12.53
N ASP A 85 -7.31 -7.54 -13.39
CA ASP A 85 -7.45 -7.69 -14.84
C ASP A 85 -7.47 -9.18 -15.21
N ALA A 86 -6.57 -9.96 -14.63
CA ALA A 86 -6.51 -11.41 -14.85
C ALA A 86 -7.46 -12.20 -13.92
N ASN A 87 -8.05 -11.55 -12.92
CA ASN A 87 -8.89 -12.17 -11.89
C ASN A 87 -8.21 -13.37 -11.20
N ILE A 88 -6.94 -13.18 -10.86
CA ILE A 88 -6.10 -14.14 -10.13
C ILE A 88 -5.48 -13.46 -8.91
N TYR A 89 -4.79 -14.25 -8.10
CA TYR A 89 -3.94 -13.77 -7.03
C TYR A 89 -2.50 -14.11 -7.39
N GLY A 90 -1.56 -13.21 -7.12
CA GLY A 90 -0.16 -13.40 -7.50
C GLY A 90 0.79 -12.85 -6.45
N CYS A 91 2.01 -13.35 -6.46
CA CYS A 91 3.13 -12.78 -5.71
C CYS A 91 4.22 -12.36 -6.69
N SER A 92 4.53 -11.07 -6.73
CA SER A 92 5.49 -10.50 -7.69
C SER A 92 6.93 -10.94 -7.43
N GLU A 93 7.26 -11.33 -6.19
CA GLU A 93 8.61 -11.73 -5.80
C GLU A 93 8.97 -13.16 -6.22
N CYS A 94 8.02 -14.10 -6.12
CA CYS A 94 8.26 -15.51 -6.50
C CYS A 94 7.50 -15.96 -7.75
N GLY A 95 6.67 -15.09 -8.35
CA GLY A 95 5.89 -15.38 -9.55
C GLY A 95 4.84 -16.46 -9.37
N THR A 96 4.49 -16.83 -8.13
CA THR A 96 3.45 -17.84 -7.89
C THR A 96 2.08 -17.20 -8.04
N GLU A 97 1.18 -17.94 -8.68
CA GLU A 97 -0.19 -17.52 -8.94
C GLU A 97 -1.19 -18.51 -8.33
N TRP A 98 -2.30 -17.97 -7.82
CA TRP A 98 -3.42 -18.73 -7.29
C TRP A 98 -4.72 -18.30 -7.98
N LYS A 99 -5.51 -19.28 -8.41
CA LYS A 99 -6.80 -19.03 -9.07
C LYS A 99 -7.89 -18.51 -8.12
N ASN A 100 -7.74 -18.74 -6.82
CA ASN A 100 -8.72 -18.33 -5.80
C ASN A 100 -8.13 -18.40 -4.40
N LEU A 101 -8.83 -17.77 -3.44
CA LEU A 101 -8.46 -17.76 -2.02
C LEU A 101 -8.36 -19.16 -1.41
N LYS A 102 -9.14 -20.14 -1.87
CA LYS A 102 -9.06 -21.52 -1.33
C LYS A 102 -7.66 -22.11 -1.55
N LYS A 103 -7.05 -21.88 -2.72
CA LYS A 103 -5.69 -22.33 -3.01
C LYS A 103 -4.63 -21.65 -2.16
N ILE A 104 -4.80 -20.35 -1.90
CA ILE A 104 -3.91 -19.62 -0.98
C ILE A 104 -4.02 -20.20 0.44
N ASN A 105 -5.24 -20.43 0.93
CA ASN A 105 -5.48 -21.00 2.25
C ASN A 105 -4.87 -22.41 2.40
N GLU A 106 -4.96 -23.25 1.38
CA GLU A 106 -4.32 -24.57 1.35
C GLU A 106 -2.79 -24.46 1.49
N ASP A 107 -2.17 -23.47 0.86
CA ASP A 107 -0.72 -23.25 0.96
C ASP A 107 -0.31 -22.59 2.28
N ILE A 108 -1.15 -21.70 2.84
CA ILE A 108 -0.97 -21.17 4.20
C ILE A 108 -1.02 -22.32 5.23
N ASP A 109 -1.99 -23.23 5.12
CA ASP A 109 -2.06 -24.39 6.02
C ASP A 109 -0.77 -25.23 5.93
N LYS A 110 -0.26 -25.50 4.73
CA LYS A 110 0.99 -26.26 4.53
C LYS A 110 2.20 -25.53 5.11
N ILE A 111 2.35 -24.23 4.85
CA ILE A 111 3.54 -23.49 5.27
C ILE A 111 3.57 -23.28 6.79
N VAL A 112 2.40 -23.07 7.41
CA VAL A 112 2.28 -22.99 8.87
C VAL A 112 2.60 -24.34 9.52
N GLN A 113 2.14 -25.44 8.94
CA GLN A 113 2.51 -26.79 9.41
C GLN A 113 3.99 -27.09 9.25
N LYS A 114 4.61 -26.64 8.14
CA LYS A 114 6.04 -26.85 7.87
C LYS A 114 6.92 -25.97 8.77
N TYR A 115 6.50 -24.73 9.01
CA TYR A 115 7.22 -23.73 9.77
C TYR A 115 6.27 -23.03 10.74
N GLU A 116 6.21 -23.50 11.98
CA GLU A 116 5.25 -23.01 12.98
C GLU A 116 5.25 -21.49 13.16
N TYR A 117 6.41 -20.83 13.06
CA TYR A 117 6.52 -19.37 13.19
C TYR A 117 5.79 -18.62 12.06
N ARG A 118 5.49 -19.26 10.92
CA ARG A 118 4.71 -18.63 9.85
C ARG A 118 3.31 -18.23 10.29
N LYS A 119 2.77 -18.84 11.36
CA LYS A 119 1.49 -18.41 11.95
C LYS A 119 1.52 -16.99 12.51
N GLU A 120 2.71 -16.44 12.81
CA GLU A 120 2.84 -15.11 13.40
C GLU A 120 2.26 -14.00 12.51
N VAL A 121 2.16 -14.25 11.19
CA VAL A 121 1.61 -13.28 10.22
C VAL A 121 0.22 -13.64 9.70
N TYR A 122 -0.41 -14.70 10.21
CA TYR A 122 -1.74 -15.15 9.79
C TYR A 122 -2.70 -15.28 10.98
N LYS A 123 -3.90 -14.71 10.86
CA LYS A 123 -5.01 -14.86 11.82
C LYS A 123 -6.02 -15.87 11.26
N ARG A 124 -6.35 -16.90 12.04
CA ARG A 124 -7.38 -17.90 11.67
C ARG A 124 -8.76 -17.32 11.96
N LYS A 125 -9.66 -17.33 10.96
CA LYS A 125 -11.06 -16.91 11.09
C LYS A 125 -11.97 -18.02 10.56
N GLY A 126 -12.34 -18.93 11.46
CA GLY A 126 -13.09 -20.13 11.10
C GLY A 126 -12.30 -21.03 10.15
N LYS A 127 -12.78 -21.17 8.90
CA LYS A 127 -12.17 -22.02 7.86
C LYS A 127 -11.19 -21.28 6.95
N THR A 128 -10.99 -19.98 7.17
CA THR A 128 -10.11 -19.14 6.33
C THR A 128 -9.03 -18.46 7.18
N TRP A 129 -7.99 -18.02 6.51
CA TRP A 129 -6.92 -17.18 7.03
C TRP A 129 -7.12 -15.73 6.59
N GLU A 130 -6.69 -14.80 7.43
CA GLU A 130 -6.50 -13.38 7.15
C GLU A 130 -5.06 -13.02 7.49
N SER A 131 -4.45 -12.03 6.81
CA SER A 131 -3.16 -11.49 7.24
C SER A 131 -3.33 -10.69 8.53
N ILE A 132 -2.26 -10.60 9.31
CA ILE A 132 -2.14 -9.54 10.32
C ILE A 132 -1.96 -8.18 9.62
N ASP A 133 -2.10 -7.10 10.38
CA ASP A 133 -1.74 -5.78 9.87
C ASP A 133 -0.26 -5.73 9.53
N LEU A 134 0.08 -5.17 8.38
CA LEU A 134 1.46 -5.23 7.87
C LEU A 134 2.46 -4.48 8.75
N GLU A 135 1.97 -3.49 9.50
CA GLU A 135 2.73 -2.74 10.52
C GLU A 135 3.01 -3.58 11.78
N GLU A 136 2.24 -4.65 12.02
CA GLU A 136 2.41 -5.58 13.14
C GLU A 136 3.33 -6.76 12.82
N ILE A 137 3.85 -6.87 11.59
CA ILE A 137 4.73 -7.99 11.20
C ILE A 137 5.98 -8.01 12.10
N PRO A 138 6.29 -9.16 12.74
CA PRO A 138 7.46 -9.26 13.61
C PRO A 138 8.75 -8.89 12.86
N LYS A 139 9.60 -8.07 13.48
CA LYS A 139 10.82 -7.54 12.84
C LYS A 139 11.77 -8.63 12.32
N ASP A 140 11.78 -9.80 12.96
CA ASP A 140 12.64 -10.92 12.60
C ASP A 140 11.97 -11.92 11.64
N TYR A 141 10.68 -11.75 11.33
CA TYR A 141 9.91 -12.66 10.49
C TYR A 141 10.60 -12.92 9.15
N TYR A 142 10.91 -11.86 8.41
CA TYR A 142 11.54 -11.99 7.08
C TYR A 142 12.91 -12.69 7.12
N ASN A 143 13.68 -12.50 8.19
CA ASN A 143 14.96 -13.18 8.39
C ASN A 143 14.79 -14.68 8.64
N LYS A 144 13.71 -15.08 9.33
CA LYS A 144 13.36 -16.50 9.50
C LYS A 144 12.95 -17.10 8.16
N VAL A 145 12.11 -16.38 7.41
CA VAL A 145 11.61 -16.80 6.09
C VAL A 145 12.74 -17.08 5.11
N GLN A 146 13.70 -16.16 4.97
CA GLN A 146 14.81 -16.33 4.03
C GLN A 146 15.71 -17.55 4.33
N LYS A 147 15.65 -18.11 5.54
CA LYS A 147 16.46 -19.27 5.96
C LYS A 147 15.75 -20.62 5.73
N GLU A 148 14.50 -20.60 5.28
CA GLU A 148 13.74 -21.80 4.96
C GLU A 148 14.36 -22.59 3.79
N LYS A 149 14.04 -23.89 3.74
CA LYS A 149 14.58 -24.88 2.78
C LYS A 149 13.53 -25.89 2.34
#